data_AF-A0A931DCI6-F1
#
_entry.id   AF-A0A931DCI6-F1
#
_cell.length_a   1.000
_cell.length_b   1.000
_cell.length_c   1.000
_cell.angle_alpha   90.00
_cell.angle_beta   90.00
_cell.angle_gamma   90.00
#
_symmetry.space_group_name_H-M   'P 1'
#
loop_
_entity.id
_entity.type
_entity.pdbx_description
1 polymer ?
#
loop_
_entity_poly.entity_id
_entity_poly.type
_entity_poly.pdbx_seq_one_letter_code
_entity_poly.pdbx_strand_id
1 'polypeptide(L)' 'MPEPARPRRRFDPGSVVTGLFFLTAAGIFLAGGLSGEPVTAAGILVPALLIGLGLMGIVRILTRSRRH' A
#
# COMPACT_ATOMS: atom_id res chain seq x y z
N MET A 1 -32.32 10.13 -24.28
CA MET A 1 -31.52 10.20 -23.04
C MET A 1 -30.18 9.52 -23.34
N PRO A 2 -29.05 10.23 -23.47
CA PRO A 2 -27.76 9.57 -23.58
C PRO A 2 -27.48 8.81 -22.26
N GLU A 3 -27.21 7.51 -22.36
CA GLU A 3 -26.79 6.70 -21.21
C GLU A 3 -25.51 7.30 -20.60
N PRO A 4 -25.41 7.40 -19.25
CA PRO A 4 -24.18 7.82 -18.62
C PRO A 4 -23.09 6.78 -18.95
N ALA A 5 -22.11 7.18 -19.77
CA ALA A 5 -20.98 6.34 -20.11
C ALA A 5 -20.32 5.85 -18.81
N ARG A 6 -20.40 4.53 -18.54
CA ARG A 6 -19.80 3.93 -17.34
C ARG A 6 -18.33 4.33 -17.24
N PRO A 7 -17.86 4.87 -16.11
CA PRO A 7 -16.47 5.22 -15.95
C PRO A 7 -15.63 3.95 -16.13
N ARG A 8 -14.82 3.92 -17.19
CA ARG A 8 -13.85 2.83 -17.43
C ARG A 8 -12.82 2.92 -16.31
N ARG A 9 -12.97 2.06 -15.29
CA ARG A 9 -12.06 1.94 -14.15
C ARG A 9 -10.67 1.55 -14.68
N ARG A 10 -9.83 2.56 -14.94
CA ARG A 10 -8.43 2.35 -15.32
C ARG A 10 -7.70 1.78 -14.11
N PHE A 11 -6.95 0.72 -14.34
CA PHE A 11 -6.11 0.11 -13.32
C PHE A 11 -5.14 1.17 -12.77
N ASP A 12 -5.05 1.28 -11.44
CA ASP A 12 -4.16 2.20 -10.74
C ASP A 12 -3.12 1.39 -9.97
N PRO A 13 -1.94 1.14 -10.58
CA PRO A 13 -0.85 0.45 -9.91
C PRO A 13 -0.47 1.06 -8.57
N GLY A 14 -0.60 2.38 -8.43
CA GLY A 14 -0.32 3.11 -7.19
C GLY A 14 -1.27 2.67 -6.08
N SER A 15 -2.57 2.56 -6.39
CA SER A 15 -3.59 2.08 -5.44
C SER A 15 -3.37 0.63 -5.01
N VAL A 16 -2.92 -0.22 -5.92
CA VAL A 16 -2.66 -1.65 -5.62
C VAL A 16 -1.45 -1.78 -4.70
N VAL A 17 -0.35 -1.09 -5.01
CA VAL A 17 0.86 -1.11 -4.17
C VAL A 17 0.58 -0.53 -2.79
N THR A 18 -0.26 0.50 -2.70
CA THR A 18 -0.65 1.05 -1.39
C THR A 18 -1.50 0.09 -0.58
N GLY A 19 -2.51 -0.53 -1.20
CA GLY A 19 -3.29 -1.59 -0.55
C GLY A 19 -2.43 -2.76 -0.07
N LEU A 20 -1.47 -3.20 -0.89
CA LEU A 20 -0.56 -4.29 -0.55
C LEU A 20 0.35 -3.94 0.63
N PHE A 21 0.89 -2.72 0.68
CA PHE A 21 1.70 -2.26 1.82
C PHE A 21 0.92 -2.30 3.13
N PHE A 22 -0.29 -1.72 3.14
CA PHE A 22 -1.13 -1.70 4.34
C PHE A 22 -1.60 -3.11 4.74
N LEU A 23 -1.93 -3.96 3.77
CA LEU A 23 -2.32 -5.34 4.03
C LEU A 23 -1.18 -6.13 4.69
N THR A 24 0.04 -5.99 4.18
CA THR A 24 1.23 -6.62 4.77
C THR A 24 1.51 -6.09 6.17
N ALA A 25 1.47 -4.77 6.37
CA ALA A 25 1.67 -4.16 7.68
C ALA A 25 0.60 -4.63 8.70
N ALA A 26 -0.67 -4.66 8.28
CA ALA A 26 -1.76 -5.18 9.09
C ALA A 26 -1.57 -6.66 9.44
N GLY A 27 -1.12 -7.48 8.49
CA GLY A 27 -0.82 -8.90 8.74
C GLY A 27 0.27 -9.10 9.79
N ILE A 28 1.36 -8.31 9.73
CA ILE A 28 2.45 -8.36 10.72
C ILE A 28 1.93 -7.99 12.12
N PHE A 29 1.14 -6.92 12.23
CA PHE A 29 0.54 -6.49 13.50
C PHE A 29 -0.46 -7.52 14.03
N LEU A 30 -1.30 -8.07 13.16
CA LEU A 30 -2.28 -9.09 13.53
C LEU A 30 -1.60 -10.36 14.04
N ALA A 31 -0.55 -10.81 13.35
CA ALA A 31 0.25 -11.95 13.79
C ALA A 31 0.91 -11.68 15.15
N GLY A 32 1.47 -10.50 15.37
CA GLY A 32 2.02 -10.11 16.68
C GLY A 32 0.98 -10.06 17.80
N GLY A 33 -0.21 -9.54 17.51
CA GLY A 33 -1.32 -9.55 18.46
C GLY A 33 -1.77 -10.97 18.82
N LEU A 34 -1.83 -11.88 17.85
CA LEU A 34 -2.21 -13.28 18.05
C LEU A 34 -1.13 -14.09 18.78
N SER A 35 0.14 -13.79 18.55
CA SER A 35 1.27 -14.49 19.19
C SER A 35 1.57 -13.99 20.60
N GLY A 36 1.05 -12.83 21.01
CA GLY A 36 1.35 -12.21 22.31
C GLY A 36 2.77 -11.65 22.43
N GLU A 37 3.60 -11.86 21.40
CA GLU A 37 4.97 -11.40 21.27
C GLU A 37 5.13 -10.65 19.94
N PRO A 38 5.94 -9.58 19.88
CA PRO A 38 6.18 -8.86 18.65
C PRO A 38 6.86 -9.78 17.62
N VAL A 39 6.19 -10.00 16.47
CA VAL A 39 6.74 -10.80 15.34
C VAL A 39 8.03 -10.19 14.78
N THR A 40 8.20 -8.88 14.93
CA THR A 40 9.39 -8.14 14.50
C THR A 40 9.79 -7.10 15.53
N ALA A 41 11.09 -7.00 15.82
CA ALA A 41 11.64 -5.99 16.71
C ALA A 41 11.27 -4.57 16.22
N ALA A 42 10.87 -3.70 17.15
CA ALA A 42 10.47 -2.32 16.85
C ALA A 42 11.57 -1.53 16.09
N GLY A 43 12.84 -1.80 16.41
CA GLY A 43 13.99 -1.22 15.72
C GLY A 43 14.11 -1.57 14.23
N ILE A 44 13.45 -2.64 13.78
CA ILE A 44 13.38 -3.04 12.36
C ILE A 44 12.07 -2.58 11.73
N LEU A 45 10.98 -2.65 12.49
CA LEU A 45 9.64 -2.31 12.00
C LEU A 45 9.52 -0.83 11.60
N VAL A 46 10.04 0.08 12.43
CA VAL A 46 10.01 1.53 12.16
C VAL A 46 10.72 1.88 10.84
N PRO A 47 12.00 1.51 10.63
CA PRO A 47 12.67 1.81 9.36
C PRO A 47 12.03 1.08 8.17
N ALA A 48 11.54 -0.16 8.34
CA ALA A 48 10.84 -0.87 7.26
C ALA A 48 9.56 -0.13 6.82
N LEU A 49 8.78 0.41 7.77
CA LEU A 49 7.60 1.22 7.48
C LEU A 49 7.98 2.53 6.76
N LEU A 50 9.03 3.22 7.20
CA LEU A 50 9.51 4.44 6.55
C LEU A 50 9.96 4.18 5.11
N ILE A 51 10.75 3.12 4.89
CA ILE A 51 11.18 2.70 3.56
C ILE A 51 9.98 2.37 2.69
N GLY A 52 9.02 1.59 3.20
CA GLY A 52 7.81 1.22 2.47
C GLY A 52 6.92 2.41 2.12
N LEU A 53 6.75 3.37 3.04
CA LEU A 53 6.04 4.64 2.79
C LEU A 53 6.75 5.47 1.72
N GLY A 54 8.09 5.56 1.76
CA GLY A 54 8.89 6.26 0.74
C GLY A 54 8.75 5.62 -0.64
N LEU A 55 8.89 4.30 -0.72
CA LEU A 55 8.67 3.51 -1.96
C LEU A 55 7.26 3.70 -2.51
N MET A 56 6.24 3.68 -1.65
CA MET A 56 4.85 3.90 -2.07
C MET A 56 4.67 5.30 -2.67
N GLY A 57 5.30 6.32 -2.10
CA GLY A 57 5.32 7.68 -2.65
C GLY A 57 5.93 7.73 -4.06
N ILE A 58 7.09 7.08 -4.25
CA ILE A 58 7.78 7.00 -5.55
C ILE A 58 6.92 6.28 -6.59
N VAL A 59 6.36 5.12 -6.23
CA VAL A 59 5.46 4.37 -7.12
C VAL A 59 4.25 5.20 -7.48
N ARG A 60 3.64 5.91 -6.53
CA ARG A 60 2.48 6.77 -6.80
C ARG A 60 2.83 7.90 -7.78
N ILE A 61 3.99 8.53 -7.64
CA ILE A 61 4.48 9.56 -8.55
C ILE A 61 4.71 8.96 -9.95
N LEU A 62 5.42 7.83 -10.06
CA LEU A 62 5.66 7.13 -11.33
C LEU A 62 4.35 6.70 -12.01
N THR A 63 3.39 6.20 -11.24
CA THR A 63 2.11 5.73 -11.76
C THR A 63 1.23 6.90 -12.21
N ARG A 64 1.28 8.03 -11.49
CA ARG A 64 0.60 9.27 -11.88
C ARG A 64 1.22 9.89 -13.13
N SER A 65 2.54 9.81 -13.27
CA SER A 65 3.29 10.27 -14.45
C SER A 65 2.91 9.48 -15.71
N ARG A 66 2.67 8.16 -15.61
CA ARG A 66 2.19 7.34 -16.74
C ARG A 66 0.75 7.62 -17.21
N ARG A 67 0.03 8.56 -16.59
CA ARG A 67 -1.31 8.98 -17.04
C ARG A 67 -1.33 10.30 -17.80
N HIS A 68 -0.18 10.95 -18.01
CA HIS A 68 -0.02 12.07 -18.92
C HIS A 68 0.40 11.61 -20.31
#